data_AF-A0AAU0HD83-F1
#
_entry.id   AF-A0AAU0HD83-F1
#
_cell.length_a   1.000
_cell.length_b   1.000
_cell.length_c   1.000
_cell.angle_alpha   90.00
_cell.angle_beta   90.00
_cell.angle_gamma   90.00
#
_symmetry.space_group_name_H-M   'P 1'
#
loop_
_entity.id
_entity.type
_entity.pdbx_description
1 polymer ?
#
loop_
_entity_poly.entity_id
_entity_poly.type
_entity_poly.pdbx_seq_one_letter_code
_entity_poly.pdbx_strand_id
1 'polypeptide(L)'
;MAIGTTPLGPKAALSDKPLWRQLGTVQFDDATGPAAFGDELARENGWSRRYARRVLEEYRRFAYLTRVSVEDIAPPPDIHRVWQVHLLCTHHYWEVFKAALGGPLHHELIDDGRQMKARYAHALELYEKEFGQKPPSDIWPSSRRPFRQAPFTRLVRADAYVLVPRPGLRMWALLFAAVVLTPYIYAHI
;
A
#
# COMPACT_ATOMS: atom_id res chain seq x y z
N MET A 1 -13.79 -20.45 15.10
CA MET A 1 -13.29 -19.07 14.95
C MET A 1 -13.49 -18.70 13.49
N ALA A 2 -14.47 -17.83 13.19
CA ALA A 2 -14.91 -17.59 11.82
C ALA A 2 -13.83 -16.83 11.04
N ILE A 3 -13.45 -17.40 9.90
CA ILE A 3 -12.49 -16.88 8.94
C ILE A 3 -13.01 -15.51 8.49
N GLY A 4 -12.26 -14.44 8.78
CA GLY A 4 -12.65 -13.05 8.52
C GLY A 4 -12.64 -12.66 7.04
N THR A 5 -13.00 -13.58 6.14
CA THR A 5 -13.12 -13.27 4.72
C THR A 5 -14.37 -12.42 4.53
N THR A 6 -14.18 -11.21 3.98
CA THR A 6 -15.32 -10.40 3.56
C THR A 6 -16.16 -11.24 2.59
N PRO A 7 -17.49 -11.36 2.77
CA PRO A 7 -18.30 -12.24 1.97
C PRO A 7 -18.20 -11.88 0.48
N LEU A 8 -18.21 -12.91 -0.35
CA LEU A 8 -18.27 -12.78 -1.80
C LEU A 8 -19.60 -12.13 -2.21
N GLY A 9 -19.60 -11.41 -3.34
CA GLY A 9 -20.81 -10.82 -3.89
C GLY A 9 -21.81 -11.91 -4.32
N PRO A 10 -23.11 -11.56 -4.43
CA PRO A 10 -24.19 -12.51 -4.74
C PRO A 10 -24.05 -13.18 -6.13
N LYS A 11 -23.18 -12.64 -7.00
CA LYS A 11 -22.90 -13.14 -8.34
C LYS A 11 -21.45 -13.62 -8.52
N ALA A 12 -20.73 -13.92 -7.43
CA ALA A 12 -19.35 -14.36 -7.52
C ALA A 12 -19.23 -15.65 -8.34
N ALA A 13 -18.46 -15.60 -9.43
CA ALA A 13 -18.28 -16.73 -10.33
C ALA A 13 -17.08 -17.60 -9.91
N LEU A 14 -16.00 -16.97 -9.41
CA LEU A 14 -14.70 -17.58 -9.10
C LEU A 14 -14.27 -18.65 -10.12
N SER A 15 -13.51 -18.22 -11.12
CA SER A 15 -12.96 -19.09 -12.17
C SER A 15 -12.13 -20.26 -11.61
N ASP A 16 -11.42 -20.09 -10.49
CA ASP A 16 -10.66 -21.14 -9.81
C ASP A 16 -11.03 -21.26 -8.31
N LYS A 17 -12.10 -22.00 -8.02
CA LYS A 17 -12.56 -22.24 -6.64
C LYS A 17 -11.55 -23.02 -5.77
N PRO A 18 -10.84 -24.05 -6.28
CA PRO A 18 -9.76 -24.70 -5.55
C PRO A 18 -8.68 -23.72 -5.06
N LEU A 19 -8.14 -22.87 -5.95
CA LEU A 19 -7.14 -21.87 -5.60
C LEU A 19 -7.67 -20.89 -4.55
N TRP A 20 -8.90 -20.40 -4.71
CA TRP A 20 -9.50 -19.49 -3.73
C TRP A 20 -9.61 -20.13 -2.33
N ARG A 21 -10.02 -21.40 -2.26
CA ARG A 21 -10.08 -22.15 -0.99
C ARG A 21 -8.70 -22.31 -0.37
N GLN A 22 -7.69 -22.63 -1.18
CA GLN A 22 -6.31 -22.79 -0.73
C GLN A 22 -5.73 -21.46 -0.22
N LEU A 23 -5.92 -20.35 -0.93
CA LEU A 23 -5.52 -19.04 -0.43
C LEU A 23 -6.26 -18.63 0.85
N GLY A 24 -7.49 -19.10 1.04
CA GLY A 24 -8.28 -18.90 2.25
C GLY A 24 -7.74 -19.58 3.50
N THR A 25 -6.84 -20.58 3.37
CA THR A 25 -6.20 -21.22 4.54
C THR A 25 -5.01 -20.43 5.05
N VAL A 26 -4.44 -19.53 4.24
CA VAL A 26 -3.31 -18.69 4.64
C VAL A 26 -3.76 -17.71 5.72
N GLN A 27 -3.13 -17.79 6.89
CA GLN A 27 -3.24 -16.80 7.94
C GLN A 27 -2.04 -15.88 7.89
N PHE A 28 -2.26 -14.58 7.79
CA PHE A 28 -1.16 -13.61 7.87
C PHE A 28 -0.71 -13.35 9.31
N ASP A 29 -1.56 -13.68 10.28
CA ASP A 29 -1.40 -13.35 11.69
C ASP A 29 -1.30 -14.64 12.54
N ASP A 30 -0.27 -15.48 12.32
CA ASP A 30 -0.07 -16.74 13.06
C ASP A 30 1.16 -16.73 14.01
N ALA A 31 0.83 -16.62 15.31
CA ALA A 31 1.37 -17.14 16.57
C ALA A 31 2.87 -17.18 17.00
N THR A 32 3.90 -17.03 16.16
CA THR A 32 5.30 -17.32 16.60
C THR A 32 6.29 -16.15 16.71
N GLY A 33 5.86 -14.89 16.65
CA GLY A 33 6.79 -13.75 16.77
C GLY A 33 6.12 -12.37 16.79
N PRO A 34 6.86 -11.29 17.12
CA PRO A 34 6.34 -10.03 17.67
C PRO A 34 5.39 -9.29 16.72
N ALA A 35 4.22 -8.94 17.23
CA ALA A 35 3.09 -8.30 16.54
C ALA A 35 2.60 -9.07 15.30
N ALA A 36 1.31 -9.44 15.29
CA ALA A 36 0.64 -9.97 14.11
C ALA A 36 0.99 -9.10 12.89
N PHE A 37 1.36 -9.68 11.74
CA PHE A 37 1.83 -8.95 10.55
C PHE A 37 0.93 -7.75 10.20
N GLY A 38 -0.38 -7.87 10.40
CA GLY A 38 -1.34 -6.78 10.25
C GLY A 38 -1.18 -5.61 11.23
N ASP A 39 -0.73 -5.85 12.46
CA ASP A 39 -0.46 -4.81 13.46
C ASP A 39 0.81 -4.02 13.14
N GLU A 40 1.85 -4.70 12.66
CA GLU A 40 3.08 -4.03 12.21
C GLU A 40 2.82 -3.21 10.95
N LEU A 41 2.08 -3.77 9.98
CA LEU A 41 1.59 -3.02 8.83
C LEU A 41 0.76 -1.80 9.24
N ALA A 42 -0.11 -1.95 10.26
CA ALA A 42 -0.91 -0.84 10.75
C ALA A 42 -0.02 0.28 11.32
N ARG A 43 0.97 -0.10 12.14
CA ARG A 43 1.91 0.83 12.77
C ARG A 43 2.77 1.57 11.75
N GLU A 44 3.38 0.87 10.80
CA GLU A 44 4.28 1.47 9.79
C GLU A 44 3.56 2.45 8.86
N ASN A 45 2.29 2.19 8.53
CA ASN A 45 1.54 2.97 7.55
C ASN A 45 0.57 3.97 8.19
N GLY A 46 0.52 4.03 9.52
CA GLY A 46 -0.44 4.87 10.26
C GLY A 46 -1.90 4.45 10.04
N TRP A 47 -2.14 3.17 9.75
CA TRP A 47 -3.47 2.62 9.53
C TRP A 47 -4.11 2.18 10.85
N SER A 48 -5.45 2.16 10.88
CA SER A 48 -6.14 1.41 11.93
C SER A 48 -5.96 -0.09 11.72
N ARG A 49 -5.92 -0.89 12.79
CA ARG A 49 -5.89 -2.36 12.70
C ARG A 49 -7.01 -2.92 11.82
N ARG A 50 -8.21 -2.33 11.90
CA ARG A 50 -9.35 -2.68 11.06
C ARG A 50 -9.07 -2.45 9.57
N TYR A 51 -8.44 -1.34 9.23
CA TYR A 51 -8.06 -1.04 7.85
C TYR A 51 -6.98 -2.00 7.35
N ALA A 52 -5.92 -2.24 8.14
CA ALA A 52 -4.85 -3.16 7.78
C ALA A 52 -5.38 -4.57 7.46
N ARG A 53 -6.29 -5.11 8.28
CA ARG A 53 -6.94 -6.41 8.01
C ARG A 53 -7.73 -6.42 6.70
N ARG A 54 -8.45 -5.34 6.39
CA ARG A 54 -9.17 -5.22 5.11
C ARG A 54 -8.19 -5.20 3.93
N VAL A 55 -7.07 -4.47 4.04
CA VAL A 55 -6.03 -4.46 2.99
C VAL A 55 -5.40 -5.84 2.81
N LEU A 56 -5.19 -6.61 3.89
CA LEU A 56 -4.71 -8.00 3.80
C LEU A 56 -5.69 -8.91 3.06
N GLU A 57 -6.99 -8.78 3.32
CA GLU A 57 -8.03 -9.51 2.59
C GLU A 57 -8.05 -9.13 1.10
N GLU A 58 -7.89 -7.83 0.77
CA GLU A 58 -7.79 -7.38 -0.61
C GLU A 58 -6.48 -7.82 -1.28
N TYR A 59 -5.38 -7.95 -0.53
CA TYR A 59 -4.13 -8.53 -1.03
C TYR A 59 -4.29 -10.00 -1.41
N ARG A 60 -5.00 -10.79 -0.60
CA ARG A 60 -5.36 -12.18 -0.97
C ARG A 60 -6.18 -12.22 -2.27
N ARG A 61 -7.17 -11.33 -2.42
CA ARG A 61 -7.94 -11.20 -3.66
C ARG A 61 -7.07 -10.83 -4.84
N PHE A 62 -6.20 -9.85 -4.70
CA PHE A 62 -5.26 -9.47 -5.75
C PHE A 62 -4.39 -10.67 -6.16
N ALA A 63 -3.83 -11.40 -5.21
CA ALA A 63 -3.02 -12.59 -5.50
C ALA A 63 -3.82 -13.65 -6.27
N TYR A 64 -5.07 -13.92 -5.90
CA TYR A 64 -5.97 -14.77 -6.68
C TYR A 64 -6.14 -14.25 -8.12
N LEU A 65 -6.43 -12.96 -8.29
CA LEU A 65 -6.62 -12.33 -9.61
C LEU A 65 -5.38 -12.49 -10.50
N THR A 66 -4.17 -12.43 -9.94
CA THR A 66 -2.92 -12.63 -10.72
C THR A 66 -2.80 -14.03 -11.33
N ARG A 67 -3.53 -15.02 -10.81
CA ARG A 67 -3.49 -16.42 -11.30
C ARG A 67 -4.56 -16.74 -12.32
N VAL A 68 -5.71 -16.08 -12.20
CA VAL A 68 -6.83 -16.28 -13.14
C VAL A 68 -6.83 -15.27 -14.28
N SER A 69 -6.00 -14.22 -14.20
CA SER A 69 -5.78 -13.31 -15.31
C SER A 69 -4.87 -13.91 -16.36
N VAL A 70 -5.20 -13.71 -17.63
CA VAL A 70 -4.34 -14.04 -18.78
C VAL A 70 -3.23 -12.99 -18.96
N GLU A 71 -3.51 -11.74 -18.56
CA GLU A 71 -2.61 -10.60 -18.68
C GLU A 71 -2.13 -10.13 -17.31
N ASP A 72 -0.99 -9.44 -17.26
CA ASP A 72 -0.49 -8.82 -16.03
C ASP A 72 -1.48 -7.78 -15.49
N ILE A 73 -1.69 -7.78 -14.18
CA ILE A 73 -2.53 -6.81 -13.49
C ILE A 73 -1.72 -5.97 -12.49
N ALA A 74 -2.20 -4.75 -12.24
CA ALA A 74 -1.55 -3.84 -11.32
C ALA A 74 -2.29 -3.76 -9.98
N PRO A 75 -1.57 -3.82 -8.83
CA PRO A 75 -2.19 -3.62 -7.53
C PRO A 75 -2.42 -2.13 -7.21
N PRO A 76 -3.44 -1.81 -6.39
CA PRO A 76 -3.53 -0.54 -5.68
C PRO A 76 -2.29 -0.25 -4.81
N PRO A 77 -2.02 1.02 -4.47
CA PRO A 77 -0.85 1.40 -3.67
C PRO A 77 -0.74 0.66 -2.32
N ASP A 78 -1.84 0.54 -1.57
CA ASP A 78 -1.82 -0.09 -0.24
C ASP A 78 -1.60 -1.61 -0.32
N ILE A 79 -2.20 -2.25 -1.32
CA ILE A 79 -1.99 -3.68 -1.60
C ILE A 79 -0.55 -3.93 -2.05
N HIS A 80 0.00 -3.06 -2.89
CA HIS A 80 1.38 -3.14 -3.31
C HIS A 80 2.34 -2.97 -2.13
N ARG A 81 2.03 -2.08 -1.18
CA ARG A 81 2.81 -1.92 0.06
C ARG A 81 2.79 -3.19 0.90
N VAL A 82 1.63 -3.80 1.10
CA VAL A 82 1.52 -5.10 1.79
C VAL A 82 2.37 -6.15 1.09
N TRP A 83 2.29 -6.24 -0.23
CA TRP A 83 3.08 -7.20 -1.00
C TRP A 83 4.59 -6.99 -0.81
N GLN A 84 5.06 -5.74 -0.87
CA GLN A 84 6.47 -5.41 -0.64
C GLN A 84 6.94 -5.83 0.76
N VAL A 85 6.17 -5.53 1.80
CA VAL A 85 6.52 -5.92 3.18
C VAL A 85 6.45 -7.44 3.33
N HIS A 86 5.47 -8.10 2.72
CA HIS A 86 5.31 -9.55 2.78
C HIS A 86 6.52 -10.29 2.20
N LEU A 87 7.15 -9.77 1.12
CA LEU A 87 8.39 -10.33 0.58
C LEU A 87 9.54 -10.35 1.60
N LEU A 88 9.53 -9.44 2.58
CA LEU A 88 10.51 -9.39 3.68
C LEU A 88 10.20 -10.39 4.79
N CYS A 89 8.96 -10.87 4.90
CA CYS A 89 8.58 -11.98 5.76
C CYS A 89 8.97 -13.31 5.11
N THR A 90 10.27 -13.49 4.87
CA THR A 90 10.82 -14.49 3.94
C THR A 90 10.27 -15.89 4.17
N HIS A 91 10.26 -16.39 5.42
CA HIS A 91 9.72 -17.72 5.71
C HIS A 91 8.23 -17.85 5.36
N HIS A 92 7.41 -16.89 5.81
CA HIS A 92 5.96 -16.94 5.55
C HIS A 92 5.66 -16.79 4.04
N TYR A 93 6.34 -15.86 3.36
CA TYR A 93 6.12 -15.64 1.93
C TYR A 93 6.56 -16.83 1.08
N TRP A 94 7.80 -17.29 1.26
CA TRP A 94 8.42 -18.29 0.38
C TRP A 94 7.93 -19.70 0.65
N GLU A 95 7.60 -20.05 1.88
CA GLU A 95 7.18 -21.41 2.23
C GLU A 95 5.65 -21.56 2.29
N VAL A 96 4.94 -20.61 2.91
CA VAL A 96 3.49 -20.73 3.13
C VAL A 96 2.71 -20.11 1.98
N PHE A 97 2.91 -18.82 1.72
CA PHE A 97 2.08 -18.08 0.77
C PHE A 97 2.31 -18.50 -0.68
N LYS A 98 3.57 -18.64 -1.10
CA LYS A 98 3.94 -19.13 -2.43
C LYS A 98 3.31 -20.50 -2.70
N ALA A 99 3.37 -21.41 -1.74
CA ALA A 99 2.79 -22.75 -1.87
C ALA A 99 1.26 -22.66 -2.01
N ALA A 100 0.60 -21.83 -1.20
CA ALA A 100 -0.84 -21.59 -1.29
C ALA A 100 -1.28 -20.98 -2.63
N LEU A 101 -0.43 -20.12 -3.22
CA LEU A 101 -0.69 -19.45 -4.50
C LEU A 101 -0.35 -20.33 -5.73
N GLY A 102 0.29 -21.48 -5.53
CA GLY A 102 0.75 -22.34 -6.62
C GLY A 102 1.98 -21.81 -7.36
N GLY A 103 2.77 -20.94 -6.74
CA GLY A 103 4.02 -20.39 -7.30
C GLY A 103 4.34 -18.98 -6.82
N PRO A 104 5.55 -18.46 -7.13
CA PRO A 104 5.96 -17.14 -6.67
C PRO A 104 5.15 -16.03 -7.34
N LEU A 105 4.82 -14.98 -6.59
CA LEU A 105 4.29 -13.72 -7.14
C LEU A 105 5.45 -12.74 -7.28
N HIS A 106 6.08 -12.70 -8.46
CA HIS A 106 7.28 -11.89 -8.68
C HIS A 106 6.97 -10.40 -8.67
N HIS A 107 7.69 -9.66 -7.82
CA HIS A 107 7.66 -8.22 -7.83
C HIS A 107 8.71 -7.73 -8.82
N GLU A 108 8.24 -7.27 -9.97
CA GLU A 108 9.10 -6.66 -10.99
C GLU A 108 9.10 -5.15 -10.83
N LEU A 109 10.22 -4.51 -11.18
CA LEU A 109 10.30 -3.07 -11.29
C LEU A 109 9.45 -2.65 -12.49
N ILE A 110 8.19 -2.28 -12.25
CA ILE A 110 7.28 -1.89 -13.33
C ILE A 110 7.67 -0.48 -13.81
N ASP A 111 8.17 -0.41 -15.05
CA ASP A 111 8.42 0.83 -15.78
C ASP A 111 7.13 1.44 -16.35
N ASP A 112 7.21 2.72 -16.68
CA ASP A 112 6.26 3.79 -16.44
C ASP A 112 4.98 3.91 -17.31
N GLY A 113 4.00 4.65 -16.78
CA GLY A 113 2.97 5.31 -17.59
C GLY A 113 1.72 4.49 -17.94
N ARG A 114 1.33 4.54 -19.24
CA ARG A 114 0.00 4.12 -19.73
C ARG A 114 -0.29 2.63 -19.49
N GLN A 115 0.72 1.77 -19.56
CA GLN A 115 0.58 0.33 -19.34
C GLN A 115 0.09 0.05 -17.91
N MET A 116 0.62 0.74 -16.91
CA MET A 116 0.16 0.63 -15.52
C MET A 116 -1.32 0.99 -15.36
N LYS A 117 -1.79 2.04 -16.06
CA LYS A 117 -3.21 2.44 -16.01
C LYS A 117 -4.11 1.38 -16.64
N ALA A 118 -3.70 0.81 -17.78
CA ALA A 118 -4.43 -0.26 -18.44
C ALA A 118 -4.49 -1.52 -17.57
N ARG A 119 -3.35 -1.97 -17.03
CA ARG A 119 -3.26 -3.12 -16.11
C ARG A 119 -4.11 -2.93 -14.85
N TYR A 120 -4.22 -1.70 -14.35
CA TYR A 120 -5.06 -1.38 -13.20
C TYR A 120 -6.56 -1.40 -13.53
N ALA A 121 -6.94 -0.83 -14.69
CA ALA A 121 -8.32 -0.89 -15.16
C ALA A 121 -8.77 -2.34 -15.37
N HIS A 122 -7.92 -3.16 -16.01
CA HIS A 122 -8.13 -4.60 -16.17
C HIS A 122 -8.29 -5.32 -14.83
N ALA A 123 -7.48 -4.96 -13.81
CA ALA A 123 -7.62 -5.53 -12.47
C ALA A 123 -8.98 -5.25 -11.83
N LEU A 124 -9.53 -4.03 -12.01
CA LEU A 124 -10.84 -3.64 -11.48
C LEU A 124 -11.98 -4.41 -12.18
N GLU A 125 -11.89 -4.56 -13.51
CA GLU A 125 -12.86 -5.33 -14.29
C GLU A 125 -12.85 -6.81 -13.90
N LEU A 126 -11.66 -7.40 -13.79
CA LEU A 126 -11.50 -8.78 -13.39
C LEU A 126 -11.99 -9.02 -11.96
N TYR A 127 -11.77 -8.06 -11.05
CA TYR A 127 -12.31 -8.12 -9.69
C TYR A 127 -13.84 -8.26 -9.69
N GLU A 128 -14.53 -7.39 -10.43
CA GLU A 128 -16.01 -7.40 -10.48
C GLU A 128 -16.52 -8.71 -11.12
N LYS A 129 -15.84 -9.20 -12.16
CA LYS A 129 -16.16 -10.48 -12.80
C LYS A 129 -16.01 -11.67 -11.85
N GLU A 130 -14.91 -11.75 -11.11
CA GLU A 130 -14.60 -12.90 -10.25
C GLU A 130 -15.42 -12.90 -8.95
N PHE A 131 -15.54 -11.73 -8.31
CA PHE A 131 -16.15 -11.59 -6.98
C PHE A 131 -17.60 -11.11 -7.00
N GLY A 132 -18.14 -10.75 -8.17
CA GLY A 132 -19.54 -10.37 -8.35
C GLY A 132 -19.94 -9.05 -7.67
N GLN A 133 -18.95 -8.22 -7.31
CA GLN A 133 -19.14 -6.92 -6.67
C GLN A 133 -17.96 -6.00 -6.99
N LYS A 134 -18.19 -4.69 -6.90
CA LYS A 134 -17.11 -3.71 -7.00
C LYS A 134 -16.17 -3.80 -5.80
N PRO A 135 -14.85 -3.59 -5.98
CA PRO A 135 -13.93 -3.56 -4.87
C PRO A 135 -14.17 -2.33 -3.98
N PRO A 136 -13.77 -2.37 -2.70
CA PRO A 136 -13.95 -1.26 -1.77
C PRO A 136 -13.11 -0.05 -2.22
N SER A 137 -13.76 1.08 -2.48
CA SER A 137 -13.15 2.25 -3.14
C SER A 137 -12.08 2.97 -2.32
N ASP A 138 -12.06 2.77 -1.00
CA ASP A 138 -11.02 3.28 -0.12
C ASP A 138 -9.69 2.53 -0.27
N ILE A 139 -9.72 1.26 -0.71
CA ILE A 139 -8.53 0.43 -0.98
C ILE A 139 -8.25 0.32 -2.49
N TRP A 140 -9.30 0.25 -3.31
CA TRP A 140 -9.27 0.19 -4.76
C TRP A 140 -9.93 1.45 -5.37
N PRO A 141 -9.22 2.59 -5.39
CA PRO A 141 -9.76 3.81 -6.00
C PRO A 141 -10.04 3.61 -7.50
N SER A 142 -11.00 4.35 -8.06
CA SER A 142 -11.35 4.26 -9.49
C SER A 142 -10.20 4.59 -10.45
N SER A 143 -9.20 5.33 -9.97
CA SER A 143 -7.93 5.50 -10.66
C SER A 143 -6.79 5.21 -9.71
N ARG A 144 -5.75 4.52 -10.20
CA ARG A 144 -4.55 4.24 -9.41
C ARG A 144 -3.89 5.57 -9.05
N ARG A 145 -3.97 5.94 -7.78
CA ARG A 145 -3.23 7.09 -7.26
C ARG A 145 -1.73 6.77 -7.37
N PRO A 146 -0.88 7.76 -7.67
CA PRO A 146 0.56 7.59 -7.46
C PRO A 146 0.80 7.08 -6.05
N PHE A 147 1.85 6.27 -5.86
CA PHE A 147 2.28 5.94 -4.50
C PHE A 147 2.37 7.24 -3.72
N ARG A 148 1.73 7.27 -2.53
CA ARG A 148 2.00 8.31 -1.57
C ARG A 148 3.46 8.12 -1.20
N GLN A 149 4.36 8.81 -1.90
CA GLN A 149 5.75 8.84 -1.53
C GLN A 149 5.74 9.29 -0.08
N ALA A 150 6.12 8.39 0.84
CA ALA A 150 6.50 8.83 2.16
C ALA A 150 7.50 9.95 1.88
N PRO A 151 7.18 11.21 2.27
CA PRO A 151 7.90 12.38 1.79
C PRO A 151 9.37 12.12 2.07
N PHE A 152 10.17 11.93 1.01
CA PHE A 152 11.53 11.39 1.04
C PHE A 152 12.15 11.47 2.44
N THR A 153 11.97 10.41 3.24
CA THR A 153 12.64 10.34 4.54
C THR A 153 14.07 10.01 4.23
N ARG A 154 14.88 11.04 3.97
CA ARG A 154 16.32 10.90 3.93
C ARG A 154 16.72 10.49 5.34
N LEU A 155 17.22 9.26 5.48
CA LEU A 155 17.90 8.86 6.70
C LEU A 155 19.12 9.76 6.84
N VAL A 156 19.05 10.70 7.78
CA VAL A 156 20.17 11.56 8.14
C VAL A 156 20.82 11.00 9.38
N ARG A 157 22.15 11.03 9.38
CA ARG A 157 22.93 10.78 10.59
C ARG A 157 22.66 11.92 11.58
N ALA A 158 21.98 11.60 12.68
CA ALA A 158 21.61 12.58 13.70
C ALA A 158 22.83 13.23 14.39
N ASP A 159 23.98 12.57 14.33
CA ASP A 159 25.25 13.07 14.84
C ASP A 159 25.99 13.98 13.84
N ALA A 160 25.64 13.93 12.56
CA ALA A 160 26.28 14.71 11.50
C ALA A 160 25.44 15.91 11.01
N TYR A 161 24.14 15.92 11.30
CA TYR A 161 23.22 16.91 10.77
C TYR A 161 22.21 17.40 11.81
N VAL A 162 21.90 18.70 11.77
CA VAL A 162 20.77 19.29 12.48
C VAL A 162 19.58 19.44 11.51
N LEU A 163 18.42 18.89 11.88
CA LEU A 163 17.20 18.99 11.09
C LEU A 163 16.48 20.32 11.38
N VAL A 164 16.58 21.27 10.45
CA VAL A 164 15.85 22.54 10.53
C VAL A 164 14.52 22.41 9.76
N PRO A 165 13.35 22.57 10.41
CA PRO A 165 12.07 22.56 9.70
C PRO A 165 12.04 23.72 8.70
N ARG A 166 11.45 23.51 7.51
CA ARG A 166 11.35 24.57 6.51
C ARG A 166 10.61 25.79 7.10
N PRO A 167 11.26 26.96 7.19
CA PRO A 167 10.57 28.16 7.66
C PRO A 167 9.46 28.52 6.67
N GLY A 168 8.25 28.70 7.18
CA GLY A 168 7.12 29.14 6.34
C GLY A 168 7.39 30.53 5.75
N LEU A 169 6.76 30.87 4.61
CA LEU A 169 6.92 32.17 3.94
C LEU A 169 6.80 33.38 4.88
N ARG A 170 6.00 33.26 5.95
CA ARG A 170 5.82 34.29 7.00
C ARG A 170 7.12 34.62 7.75
N MET A 171 7.99 33.64 7.98
CA MET A 171 9.25 33.85 8.69
C MET A 171 10.25 34.65 7.83
N TRP A 172 10.27 34.41 6.52
CA TRP A 172 11.06 35.19 5.58
C TRP A 172 10.51 36.61 5.37
N ALA A 173 9.19 36.77 5.35
CA ALA A 173 8.56 38.09 5.28
C ALA A 173 8.91 38.98 6.48
N LEU A 174 8.98 38.40 7.69
CA LEU A 174 9.38 39.13 8.91
C LEU A 174 10.88 39.51 8.90
N LEU A 175 11.75 38.61 8.43
CA LEU A 175 13.18 38.92 8.29
C LEU A 175 13.42 39.98 7.21
N PHE A 176 12.66 39.96 6.12
CA PHE A 176 12.75 40.99 5.07
C PHE A 176 12.26 42.36 5.57
N ALA A 177 11.14 42.40 6.32
CA ALA A 177 10.65 43.62 6.93
C ALA A 177 11.67 44.23 7.93
N ALA A 178 12.35 43.40 8.73
CA ALA A 178 13.37 43.86 9.68
C ALA A 178 14.61 44.46 9.00
N VAL A 179 14.98 43.96 7.80
CA VAL A 179 16.10 44.49 7.01
C VAL A 179 15.72 45.76 6.24
N VAL A 180 14.46 45.93 5.87
CA VAL A 180 13.95 47.13 5.16
C VAL A 180 13.60 48.27 6.13
N LEU A 181 13.34 47.99 7.41
CA LEU A 181 13.02 49.00 8.43
C LEU A 181 14.24 49.54 9.20
N THR A 182 15.38 48.85 9.18
CA THR A 182 16.62 49.34 9.80
C THR A 182 17.21 50.63 9.21
N PRO A 183 17.07 50.97 7.91
CA PRO A 183 17.47 52.28 7.41
C PRO A 183 16.48 53.41 7.76
N TYR A 184 15.24 53.12 8.19
CA TYR A 184 14.26 54.17 8.51
C TYR A 184 14.49 54.82 9.88
N ILE A 185 15.15 54.10 10.80
CA ILE A 185 15.43 54.58 12.16
C ILE A 185 16.69 55.46 12.21
N TYR A 186 17.62 55.29 11.26
CA TYR A 186 18.87 56.07 11.21
C TYR A 186 18.79 57.37 10.40
N ALA A 187 17.66 57.66 9.74
CA ALA A 187 17.48 58.88 8.94
C ALA A 187 16.81 60.05 9.71
N HIS A 188 16.46 59.85 10.99
CA HIS A 188 15.76 60.85 11.83
C HIS A 188 16.35 61.02 13.25
N ILE A 189 17.66 60.80 13.41
CA ILE A 189 18.42 61.22 14.60
C ILE A 189 19.41 62.31 14.20
#